data_AF-A0A6A7G2G3-F1
#
_entry.id   AF-A0A6A7G2G3-F1
#
_cell.length_a   1.000
_cell.length_b   1.000
_cell.length_c   1.000
_cell.angle_alpha   90.00
_cell.angle_beta   90.00
_cell.angle_gamma   90.00
#
_symmetry.space_group_name_H-M   'P 1'
#
loop_
_entity.id
_entity.type
_entity.pdbx_description
1 polymer ?
#
loop_
_entity_poly.entity_id
_entity_poly.type
_entity_poly.pdbx_seq_one_letter_code
_entity_poly.pdbx_strand_id
1 'polypeptide(L)'
;MQYLCNKYCTEETQHFYPKDPEERGTVDRLLFFDMGTLTHAMKEYFRPRVFEGLPPDAEKENLLKQSLDFIDNLLDTVGGPYLCGEKLTIADLAILASLTELDAMDYTYKCYGEVTRWSNRLREQLPYFKECN
;
A
#
# COMPACT_ATOMS: atom_id res chain seq x y z
N MET A 1 -9.51 8.69 -3.55
CA MET A 1 -10.33 8.04 -2.51
C MET A 1 -10.90 9.03 -1.48
N GLN A 2 -10.12 9.96 -0.93
CA GLN A 2 -10.56 10.90 0.13
C GLN A 2 -11.90 11.60 -0.13
N TYR A 3 -12.15 12.11 -1.36
CA TYR A 3 -13.43 12.74 -1.71
C TYR A 3 -14.63 11.81 -1.52
N LEU A 4 -14.50 10.54 -1.93
CA LEU A 4 -15.58 9.56 -1.80
C LEU A 4 -15.93 9.34 -0.33
N CYS A 5 -14.91 9.18 0.52
CA CYS A 5 -15.13 9.03 1.94
C CYS A 5 -15.73 10.29 2.57
N ASN A 6 -15.21 11.47 2.25
CA ASN A 6 -15.71 12.73 2.79
C ASN A 6 -17.18 13.00 2.42
N LYS A 7 -17.62 12.57 1.23
CA LYS A 7 -18.96 12.85 0.74
C LYS A 7 -19.98 11.74 1.03
N TYR A 8 -19.54 10.49 1.08
CA TYR A 8 -20.44 9.33 1.04
C TYR A 8 -20.23 8.32 2.18
N CYS A 9 -19.22 8.47 3.05
CA CYS A 9 -19.12 7.59 4.22
C CYS A 9 -20.32 7.79 5.15
N THR A 10 -20.89 6.66 5.54
CA THR A 10 -21.80 6.53 6.68
C THR A 10 -20.99 6.40 7.97
N GLU A 11 -21.65 6.39 9.14
CA GLU A 11 -20.97 6.12 10.42
C GLU A 11 -20.25 4.77 10.40
N GLU A 12 -20.88 3.74 9.82
CA GLU A 12 -20.31 2.38 9.69
C GLU A 12 -19.05 2.32 8.84
N THR A 13 -18.91 3.23 7.87
CA THR A 13 -17.78 3.26 6.91
C THR A 13 -16.83 4.43 7.17
N GLN A 14 -17.08 5.24 8.21
CA GLN A 14 -16.27 6.42 8.52
C GLN A 14 -14.83 6.04 8.87
N HIS A 15 -14.59 4.80 9.31
CA HIS A 15 -13.26 4.27 9.60
C HIS A 15 -12.34 4.25 8.38
N PHE A 16 -12.87 4.21 7.16
CA PHE A 16 -12.03 4.25 5.95
C PHE A 16 -11.22 5.54 5.87
N TYR A 17 -11.77 6.64 6.36
CA TYR A 17 -11.09 7.93 6.41
C TYR A 17 -11.61 8.75 7.60
N PRO A 18 -11.01 8.59 8.80
CA PRO A 18 -11.49 9.19 10.03
C PRO A 18 -11.61 10.71 9.97
N LYS A 19 -12.45 11.30 10.83
CA LYS A 19 -12.61 12.77 10.95
C LYS A 19 -11.70 13.37 12.02
N ASP A 20 -11.28 12.56 12.98
CA ASP A 20 -10.31 12.98 13.98
C ASP A 20 -9.00 13.42 13.29
N PRO A 21 -8.45 14.61 13.59
CA PRO A 21 -7.26 15.12 12.91
C PRO A 21 -6.02 14.24 13.04
N GLU A 22 -5.81 13.57 14.17
CA GLU A 22 -4.62 12.74 14.41
C GLU A 22 -4.73 11.40 13.67
N GLU A 23 -5.89 10.75 13.76
CA GLU A 23 -6.17 9.53 12.99
C GLU A 23 -6.11 9.81 11.48
N ARG A 24 -6.72 10.92 11.03
CA ARG A 24 -6.68 11.34 9.62
C ARG A 24 -5.26 11.65 9.18
N GLY A 25 -4.47 12.33 10.00
CA GLY A 25 -3.07 12.64 9.72
C GLY A 25 -2.23 11.38 9.49
N THR A 26 -2.53 10.30 10.23
CA THR A 26 -1.88 9.00 10.03
C THR A 26 -2.24 8.38 8.68
N VAL A 27 -3.53 8.41 8.30
CA VAL A 27 -3.98 7.93 6.98
C VAL A 27 -3.35 8.76 5.86
N ASP A 28 -3.37 10.08 5.96
CA ASP A 28 -2.82 10.99 4.95
C ASP A 28 -1.32 10.78 4.77
N ARG A 29 -0.56 10.64 5.87
CA ARG A 29 0.88 10.34 5.81
C ARG A 29 1.17 9.09 4.99
N LEU A 30 0.38 8.04 5.16
CA LEU A 30 0.56 6.78 4.42
C LEU A 30 0.13 6.88 2.96
N LEU A 31 -0.92 7.66 2.65
CA LEU A 31 -1.28 7.97 1.27
C LEU A 31 -0.18 8.75 0.54
N PHE A 32 0.45 9.72 1.22
CA PHE A 32 1.58 10.45 0.65
C PHE A 32 2.82 9.59 0.51
N PHE A 33 3.07 8.68 1.46
CA PHE A 33 4.13 7.67 1.33
C PHE A 33 3.90 6.76 0.11
N ASP A 34 2.68 6.25 -0.08
CA ASP A 34 2.35 5.41 -1.23
C ASP A 34 2.62 6.12 -2.56
N MET A 35 2.08 7.34 -2.71
CA MET A 35 2.23 8.12 -3.95
C MET A 35 3.67 8.60 -4.18
N GLY A 36 4.31 9.15 -3.14
CA GLY A 36 5.57 9.86 -3.23
C GLY A 36 6.81 9.01 -3.02
N THR A 37 6.67 7.83 -2.43
CA THR A 37 7.80 6.95 -2.09
C THR A 37 7.64 5.59 -2.76
N LEU A 38 6.62 4.81 -2.40
CA LEU A 38 6.46 3.45 -2.92
C LEU A 38 6.24 3.43 -4.44
N THR A 39 5.17 4.08 -4.90
CA THR A 39 4.81 4.12 -6.33
C THR A 39 5.86 4.83 -7.15
N HIS A 40 6.54 5.84 -6.57
CA HIS A 40 7.65 6.52 -7.23
C HIS A 40 8.84 5.57 -7.43
N ALA A 41 9.27 4.84 -6.39
CA ALA A 41 10.34 3.86 -6.48
C ALA A 41 10.01 2.72 -7.46
N MET A 42 8.76 2.26 -7.46
CA MET A 42 8.26 1.30 -8.45
C MET A 42 8.45 1.83 -9.87
N LYS A 43 8.01 3.05 -10.16
CA LYS A 43 8.15 3.65 -11.50
C LYS A 43 9.60 3.82 -11.91
N GLU A 44 10.46 4.28 -11.01
CA GLU A 44 11.89 4.42 -11.29
C GLU A 44 12.54 3.08 -11.65
N TYR A 45 12.16 2.00 -10.98
CA TYR A 45 12.70 0.67 -11.22
C TYR A 45 12.10 0.00 -12.48
N PHE A 46 10.78 0.02 -12.66
CA PHE A 46 10.12 -0.72 -13.74
C PHE A 46 10.06 0.04 -15.06
N ARG A 47 9.86 1.35 -15.06
CA ARG A 47 9.63 2.11 -16.31
C ARG A 47 10.78 1.95 -17.31
N PRO A 48 12.07 2.11 -16.95
CA PRO A 48 13.15 1.96 -17.92
C PRO A 48 13.27 0.52 -18.43
N ARG A 49 12.94 -0.48 -17.59
CA ARG A 49 12.95 -1.89 -17.98
C ARG A 49 11.84 -2.21 -18.99
N VAL A 50 10.63 -1.72 -18.72
CA VAL A 50 9.43 -2.03 -19.53
C VAL A 50 9.44 -1.25 -20.84
N PHE A 51 9.80 0.04 -20.82
CA PHE A 51 9.68 0.90 -22.01
C PHE A 51 10.97 1.06 -22.81
N GLU A 52 12.14 0.93 -22.17
CA GLU A 52 13.44 1.14 -22.81
C GLU A 52 14.26 -0.17 -22.92
N GLY A 53 13.79 -1.27 -22.33
CA GLY A 53 14.48 -2.56 -22.34
C GLY A 53 15.80 -2.56 -21.57
N LEU A 54 16.01 -1.59 -20.68
CA LEU A 54 17.22 -1.48 -19.88
C LEU A 54 17.28 -2.59 -18.82
N PRO A 55 18.50 -3.03 -18.43
CA PRO A 55 18.67 -4.00 -17.36
C PRO A 55 18.19 -3.42 -16.01
N PRO A 56 17.88 -4.29 -15.02
CA PRO A 56 17.55 -3.84 -13.68
C PRO A 56 18.66 -2.98 -13.07
N ASP A 57 18.27 -1.84 -12.51
CA ASP A 57 19.16 -0.94 -11.78
C ASP A 57 19.09 -1.27 -10.28
N ALA A 58 20.23 -1.64 -9.70
CA ALA A 58 20.33 -2.06 -8.31
C ALA A 58 20.06 -0.92 -7.32
N GLU A 59 20.42 0.31 -7.65
CA GLU A 59 20.17 1.46 -6.77
C GLU A 59 18.68 1.77 -6.72
N LYS A 60 18.01 1.72 -7.89
CA LYS A 60 16.55 1.92 -7.98
C LYS A 60 15.77 0.80 -7.33
N GLU A 61 16.23 -0.45 -7.49
CA GLU A 61 15.64 -1.59 -6.78
C GLU A 61 15.77 -1.45 -5.27
N ASN A 62 16.90 -0.93 -4.79
CA ASN A 62 17.13 -0.73 -3.37
C ASN A 62 16.15 0.31 -2.77
N LEU A 63 15.77 1.35 -3.52
CA LEU A 63 14.74 2.30 -3.09
C LEU A 63 13.36 1.64 -2.95
N LEU A 64 13.03 0.72 -3.87
CA LEU A 64 11.80 -0.07 -3.76
C LEU A 64 11.84 -0.99 -2.54
N LYS A 65 12.96 -1.67 -2.30
CA LYS A 65 13.16 -2.52 -1.11
C LYS A 65 13.02 -1.73 0.20
N GLN A 66 13.65 -0.56 0.30
CA GLN A 66 13.49 0.32 1.47
C GLN A 66 12.03 0.74 1.71
N SER A 67 11.25 0.91 0.64
CA SER A 67 9.82 1.22 0.75
C SER A 67 9.04 0.02 1.30
N LEU A 68 9.38 -1.20 0.88
CA LEU A 68 8.80 -2.44 1.41
C LEU A 68 9.23 -2.71 2.87
N ASP A 69 10.50 -2.48 3.20
CA ASP A 69 11.03 -2.53 4.56
C ASP A 69 10.24 -1.60 5.48
N PHE A 70 9.96 -0.37 5.03
CA PHE A 70 9.19 0.58 5.81
C PHE A 70 7.78 0.05 6.13
N ILE A 71 7.09 -0.56 5.16
CA ILE A 71 5.74 -1.09 5.37
C ILE A 71 5.78 -2.31 6.31
N ASP A 72 6.75 -3.20 6.13
CA ASP A 72 6.91 -4.39 6.97
C ASP A 72 7.16 -4.02 8.43
N ASN A 73 8.09 -3.10 8.67
CA ASN A 73 8.38 -2.58 10.01
C ASN A 73 7.20 -1.78 10.60
N LEU A 74 6.46 -1.04 9.76
CA LEU A 74 5.27 -0.32 10.20
C LEU A 74 4.22 -1.30 10.71
N LEU A 75 3.92 -2.36 9.95
CA LEU A 75 2.94 -3.37 10.32
C LEU A 75 3.31 -4.08 11.62
N ASP A 76 4.59 -4.38 11.83
CA ASP A 76 5.09 -4.93 13.09
C ASP A 76 4.91 -3.94 14.26
N THR A 77 5.25 -2.65 14.04
CA THR A 77 5.23 -1.62 15.08
C THR A 77 3.81 -1.21 15.50
N VAL A 78 2.88 -1.10 14.55
CA VAL A 78 1.49 -0.71 14.87
C VAL A 78 0.74 -1.83 15.59
N GLY A 79 1.19 -3.08 15.48
CA GLY A 79 0.68 -4.24 16.22
C GLY A 79 -0.77 -4.63 15.88
N GLY A 80 -1.36 -4.02 14.87
CA GLY A 80 -2.75 -4.19 14.45
C GLY A 80 -2.89 -4.84 13.07
N PRO A 81 -4.12 -5.25 12.69
CA PRO A 81 -4.39 -5.89 11.40
C PRO A 81 -4.31 -4.96 10.17
N TYR A 82 -4.11 -3.66 10.35
CA TYR A 82 -4.06 -2.68 9.26
C TYR A 82 -2.94 -1.68 9.46
N LEU A 83 -2.59 -0.94 8.41
CA LEU A 83 -1.46 0.01 8.42
C LEU A 83 -1.65 1.17 9.41
N CYS A 84 -2.91 1.48 9.75
CA CYS A 84 -3.28 2.51 10.72
C CYS A 84 -3.71 1.91 12.08
N GLY A 85 -3.41 0.64 12.35
CA GLY A 85 -3.79 -0.06 13.58
C GLY A 85 -4.99 -0.99 13.39
N GLU A 86 -6.07 -0.76 14.16
CA GLU A 86 -7.18 -1.71 14.30
C GLU A 86 -8.22 -1.69 13.17
N LYS A 87 -8.28 -0.62 12.39
CA LYS A 87 -9.33 -0.44 11.36
C LYS A 87 -8.75 -0.30 9.97
N LEU A 88 -9.43 -0.90 8.99
CA LEU A 88 -9.13 -0.78 7.58
C LEU A 88 -9.32 0.68 7.14
N THR A 89 -8.34 1.24 6.44
CA THR A 89 -8.41 2.60 5.92
C THR A 89 -8.18 2.66 4.41
N ILE A 90 -8.40 3.82 3.80
CA ILE A 90 -8.04 4.04 2.39
C ILE A 90 -6.53 3.95 2.14
N ALA A 91 -5.68 4.08 3.17
CA ALA A 91 -4.24 3.85 3.04
C ALA A 91 -3.94 2.38 2.77
N ASP A 92 -4.64 1.46 3.43
CA ASP A 92 -4.51 0.02 3.17
C ASP A 92 -4.89 -0.34 1.74
N LEU A 93 -6.00 0.23 1.24
CA LEU A 93 -6.47 0.00 -0.12
C LEU A 93 -5.49 0.55 -1.16
N ALA A 94 -4.90 1.73 -0.91
CA ALA A 94 -3.92 2.34 -1.81
C ALA A 94 -2.67 1.46 -1.93
N ILE A 95 -2.06 1.11 -0.79
CA ILE A 95 -0.82 0.35 -0.76
C ILE A 95 -1.04 -1.09 -1.25
N LEU A 96 -2.20 -1.71 -0.96
CA LEU A 96 -2.54 -3.02 -1.52
C LEU A 96 -2.63 -2.99 -3.04
N ALA A 97 -3.17 -1.92 -3.63
CA ALA A 97 -3.20 -1.75 -5.08
C ALA A 97 -1.78 -1.69 -5.65
N SER A 98 -0.88 -0.92 -5.04
CA SER A 98 0.54 -0.85 -5.41
C SER A 98 1.24 -2.22 -5.32
N LEU A 99 1.00 -3.00 -4.26
CA LEU A 99 1.56 -4.37 -4.16
C LEU A 99 0.98 -5.33 -5.21
N THR A 100 -0.29 -5.14 -5.59
CA THR A 100 -0.92 -5.96 -6.63
C THR A 100 -0.34 -5.62 -8.00
N GLU A 101 0.03 -4.36 -8.26
CA GLU A 101 0.81 -3.99 -9.44
C GLU A 101 2.21 -4.63 -9.43
N LEU A 102 2.88 -4.73 -8.28
CA LEU A 102 4.15 -5.48 -8.17
C LEU A 102 3.99 -6.95 -8.55
N ASP A 103 2.92 -7.60 -8.08
CA ASP A 103 2.62 -8.99 -8.46
C ASP A 103 2.40 -9.13 -9.97
N ALA A 104 1.69 -8.17 -10.59
CA ALA A 104 1.47 -8.14 -12.04
C ALA A 104 2.77 -7.92 -12.85
N MET A 105 3.79 -7.32 -12.23
CA MET A 105 5.13 -7.13 -12.80
C MET A 105 6.09 -8.27 -12.47
N ASP A 106 5.57 -9.40 -11.95
CA ASP A 106 6.34 -10.57 -11.49
C ASP A 106 7.42 -10.23 -10.44
N TYR A 107 7.20 -9.18 -9.64
CA TYR A 107 8.11 -8.78 -8.57
C TYR A 107 7.67 -9.34 -7.23
N THR A 108 8.52 -10.16 -6.62
CA THR A 108 8.18 -10.81 -5.35
C THR A 108 8.63 -10.02 -4.13
N TYR A 109 7.73 -9.84 -3.18
CA TYR A 109 7.97 -9.28 -1.85
C TYR A 109 7.68 -10.31 -0.74
N LYS A 110 7.70 -11.61 -1.07
CA LYS A 110 7.36 -12.69 -0.11
C LYS A 110 8.35 -12.83 1.05
N CYS A 111 9.53 -12.22 0.96
CA CYS A 111 10.49 -12.17 2.06
C CYS A 111 10.07 -11.21 3.18
N TYR A 112 9.13 -10.30 2.92
CA TYR A 112 8.57 -9.37 3.90
C TYR A 112 7.38 -10.04 4.59
N GLY A 113 7.59 -10.52 5.82
CA GLY A 113 6.68 -11.42 6.51
C GLY A 113 5.35 -10.77 6.86
N GLU A 114 5.39 -9.56 7.41
CA GLU A 114 4.19 -8.83 7.81
C GLU A 114 3.44 -8.28 6.61
N VAL A 115 4.16 -7.73 5.62
CA VAL A 115 3.57 -7.28 4.35
C VAL A 115 2.82 -8.42 3.66
N THR A 116 3.44 -9.60 3.58
CA THR A 116 2.82 -10.77 2.93
C THR A 116 1.60 -11.25 3.70
N ARG A 117 1.66 -11.29 5.03
CA ARG A 117 0.53 -11.67 5.89
C ARG A 117 -0.63 -10.69 5.75
N TRP A 118 -0.33 -9.40 5.82
CA TRP A 118 -1.29 -8.31 5.72
C TRP A 118 -1.95 -8.28 4.34
N SER A 119 -1.18 -8.35 3.26
CA SER A 119 -1.74 -8.29 1.90
C SER A 119 -2.62 -9.49 1.59
N ASN A 120 -2.22 -10.70 1.97
CA ASN A 120 -3.05 -11.91 1.78
C ASN A 120 -4.37 -11.81 2.56
N ARG A 121 -4.33 -11.35 3.82
CA ARG A 121 -5.56 -11.12 4.61
C ARG A 121 -6.50 -10.17 3.90
N LEU A 122 -6.01 -9.04 3.39
CA LEU A 122 -6.87 -8.07 2.70
C LEU A 122 -7.47 -8.66 1.42
N ARG A 123 -6.70 -9.44 0.65
CA ARG A 123 -7.20 -10.09 -0.58
C ARG A 123 -8.33 -11.09 -0.32
N GLU A 124 -8.28 -11.77 0.82
CA GLU A 124 -9.33 -12.70 1.25
C GLU A 124 -10.54 -11.96 1.83
N GLN A 125 -10.31 -10.88 2.58
CA GLN A 125 -11.35 -10.10 3.25
C GLN A 125 -12.18 -9.26 2.29
N LEU A 126 -11.56 -8.69 1.24
CA LEU A 126 -12.22 -7.75 0.33
C LEU A 126 -12.99 -8.54 -0.75
N PRO A 127 -14.34 -8.58 -0.70
CA PRO A 127 -15.13 -9.47 -1.57
C PRO A 127 -14.96 -9.14 -3.06
N TYR A 128 -14.67 -7.87 -3.37
CA TYR A 128 -14.48 -7.37 -4.73
C TYR A 128 -13.05 -7.55 -5.26
N PHE A 129 -12.10 -8.01 -4.46
CA PHE A 129 -10.69 -8.06 -4.88
C PHE A 129 -10.48 -8.89 -6.16
N LYS A 130 -11.15 -10.04 -6.26
CA LYS A 130 -11.09 -10.95 -7.42
C LYS A 130 -11.83 -10.45 -8.66
N GLU A 131 -12.76 -9.50 -8.50
CA GLU A 131 -13.49 -8.94 -9.65
C GLU A 131 -12.67 -7.85 -10.35
N CYS A 132 -11.71 -7.24 -9.63
CA CYS A 132 -10.89 -6.15 -10.12
C CYS A 132 -9.48 -6.56 -10.57
N ASN A 133 -9.03 -7.79 -10.29
CA ASN A 133 -7.69 -8.31 -10.62
C ASN A 133 -7.79 -9.76 -11.11
#